data_AF-A0A4Y2QC66-F1
#
_entry.id   AF-A0A4Y2QC66-F1
#
_cell.length_a   1.000
_cell.length_b   1.000
_cell.length_c   1.000
_cell.angle_alpha   90.00
_cell.angle_beta   90.00
_cell.angle_gamma   90.00
#
_symmetry.space_group_name_H-M   'P 1'
#
loop_
_entity.id
_entity.type
_entity.pdbx_description
1 polymer ?
#
loop_
_entity_poly.entity_id
_entity_poly.type
_entity_poly.pdbx_seq_one_letter_code
_entity_poly.pdbx_strand_id
1 'polypeptide(L)' 'MNLRTRETFRPQKTYCSAYFNVGNEAGSSLFLLFSAIKHQVEKGPVDAITHDARYSLSEERLLREQIDYSIV' A
#
# COMPACT_ATOMS: atom_id res chain seq x y z
N MET A 1 -39.76 -31.13 -21.06
CA MET A 1 -40.42 -30.35 -19.99
C MET A 1 -39.44 -30.20 -18.83
N ASN A 2 -39.14 -28.94 -18.47
CA ASN A 2 -38.38 -28.45 -17.31
C ASN A 2 -36.85 -28.66 -17.24
N LEU A 3 -36.19 -27.62 -17.73
CA LEU A 3 -34.90 -27.09 -17.27
C LEU A 3 -34.91 -26.97 -15.73
N ARG A 4 -33.94 -27.60 -15.03
CA ARG A 4 -33.70 -27.33 -13.61
C ARG A 4 -32.58 -26.28 -13.47
N THR A 5 -32.94 -25.29 -12.68
CA THR A 5 -32.38 -23.96 -12.46
C THR A 5 -30.98 -23.96 -11.83
N ARG A 6 -30.23 -22.88 -12.13
CA ARG A 6 -28.97 -22.45 -11.49
C ARG A 6 -29.02 -22.48 -9.95
N GLU A 7 -27.98 -23.04 -9.34
CA GLU A 7 -27.60 -22.92 -7.92
C GLU A 7 -26.05 -22.97 -7.90
N THR A 8 -25.21 -22.08 -7.36
CA THR A 8 -25.32 -20.80 -6.66
C THR A 8 -23.97 -20.07 -6.84
N PHE A 9 -24.02 -18.78 -7.20
CA PHE A 9 -22.91 -17.84 -7.04
C PHE A 9 -22.55 -17.82 -5.54
N ARG A 10 -21.30 -18.19 -5.18
CA ARG A 10 -20.79 -18.23 -3.79
C ARG A 10 -19.83 -17.05 -3.51
N PRO A 11 -20.28 -15.79 -3.47
CA PRO A 11 -19.41 -14.64 -3.21
C PRO A 11 -18.85 -14.63 -1.78
N GLN A 12 -19.54 -15.25 -0.82
CA GLN A 12 -19.10 -15.29 0.59
C GLN A 12 -17.80 -16.08 0.82
N LYS A 13 -17.55 -17.18 0.08
CA LYS A 13 -16.32 -17.96 0.29
C LYS A 13 -15.07 -17.22 -0.20
N THR A 14 -15.19 -16.49 -1.31
CA THR A 14 -14.12 -15.63 -1.83
C THR A 14 -13.79 -14.50 -0.87
N TYR A 15 -14.81 -13.89 -0.27
CA TYR A 15 -14.63 -12.82 0.72
C TYR A 15 -13.91 -13.35 1.97
N CYS A 16 -14.39 -14.44 2.59
CA CYS A 16 -13.71 -15.04 3.75
C CYS A 16 -12.26 -15.47 3.44
N SER A 17 -12.00 -16.01 2.24
CA SER A 17 -10.66 -16.43 1.84
C SER A 17 -9.72 -15.24 1.62
N ALA A 18 -10.19 -14.16 0.97
CA ALA A 18 -9.39 -12.94 0.81
C ALA A 18 -9.03 -12.31 2.15
N TYR A 19 -10.00 -12.21 3.08
CA TYR A 19 -9.77 -11.66 4.41
C TYR A 19 -8.81 -12.54 5.24
N PHE A 20 -8.91 -13.86 5.13
CA PHE A 20 -8.00 -14.79 5.80
C PHE A 20 -6.57 -14.72 5.24
N ASN A 21 -6.41 -14.61 3.91
CA ASN A 21 -5.11 -14.46 3.27
C ASN A 21 -4.43 -13.13 3.63
N VAL A 22 -5.20 -12.03 3.70
CA VAL A 22 -4.71 -10.75 4.23
C VAL A 22 -4.35 -10.86 5.71
N GLY A 23 -5.08 -11.66 6.50
CA GLY A 23 -4.82 -11.86 7.92
C GLY A 23 -3.53 -12.63 8.25
N ASN A 24 -3.14 -13.62 7.43
CA ASN A 24 -1.99 -14.51 7.74
C ASN A 24 -0.72 -14.19 6.95
N GLU A 25 -0.73 -14.29 5.62
CA GLU A 25 0.49 -14.18 4.80
C GLU A 25 0.66 -12.80 4.19
N ALA A 26 -0.38 -12.30 3.50
CA ALA A 26 -0.29 -11.03 2.81
C ALA A 26 -0.16 -9.85 3.79
N GLY A 27 -0.75 -9.92 4.99
CA GLY A 27 -0.66 -8.88 6.01
C GLY A 27 0.77 -8.58 6.45
N SER A 28 1.58 -9.61 6.67
CA SER A 28 3.00 -9.45 7.04
C SER A 28 3.81 -8.79 5.92
N SER A 29 3.62 -9.25 4.68
CA SER A 29 4.30 -8.67 3.50
C SER A 29 3.88 -7.23 3.23
N LEU A 30 2.60 -6.89 3.43
CA LEU A 30 2.07 -5.54 3.29
C LEU A 30 2.61 -4.60 4.37
N PHE A 31 2.72 -5.08 5.62
CA PHE A 31 3.32 -4.32 6.71
C PHE A 31 4.81 -4.04 6.45
N LEU A 32 5.56 -5.05 5.97
CA LEU A 32 6.96 -4.88 5.61
C LEU A 32 7.13 -3.89 4.45
N LEU A 33 6.30 -3.98 3.41
CA LEU A 33 6.31 -3.04 2.30
C LEU A 33 6.01 -1.62 2.77
N PHE A 34 4.97 -1.44 3.58
CA PHE A 34 4.64 -0.14 4.18
C PHE A 34 5.80 0.42 5.00
N SER A 35 6.42 -0.42 5.84
CA SER A 35 7.55 -0.03 6.68
C SER A 35 8.78 0.36 5.85
N ALA A 36 9.05 -0.37 4.77
CA ALA A 36 10.15 -0.08 3.85
C ALA A 36 9.93 1.26 3.11
N ILE A 37 8.71 1.51 2.63
CA ILE A 37 8.36 2.78 1.97
C ILE A 37 8.44 3.94 2.96
N LYS A 38 7.86 3.80 4.16
CA LYS A 38 7.94 4.80 5.22
C LYS A 38 9.40 5.14 5.54
N HIS A 39 10.21 4.12 5.79
CA HIS A 39 11.63 4.30 6.08
C HIS A 39 12.39 4.97 4.92
N GLN A 40 12.03 4.69 3.67
CA GLN A 40 12.66 5.33 2.50
C GLN A 40 12.32 6.82 2.42
N VAL A 41 11.07 7.19 2.68
CA VAL A 41 10.61 8.60 2.69
C VAL A 41 11.30 9.40 3.78
N GLU A 42 11.46 8.82 4.99
CA GLU A 42 12.05 9.48 6.17
C GLU A 42 13.57 9.72 6.07
N LYS A 43 14.27 9.13 5.08
CA LYS A 43 15.73 9.33 4.90
C LYS A 43 16.11 10.71 4.36
N GLY A 44 15.14 11.44 3.82
CA GLY A 44 15.36 12.72 3.16
C GLY A 44 14.39 13.77 3.64
N PRO A 45 14.53 15.02 3.17
CA PRO A 45 13.63 16.09 3.52
C PRO A 45 12.22 15.79 2.96
N VAL A 46 11.23 16.07 3.81
CA VAL A 46 9.80 16.01 3.50
C VAL A 46 9.19 17.36 3.83
N ASP A 47 8.48 17.95 2.88
CA ASP A 47 7.77 19.20 3.10
C ASP A 47 6.61 19.00 4.09
N ALA A 48 6.55 19.81 5.14
CA ALA A 48 5.55 19.66 6.19
C ALA A 48 4.13 20.07 5.76
N ILE A 49 4.00 20.88 4.70
CA ILE A 49 2.73 21.44 4.20
C ILE A 49 2.22 20.66 2.99
N THR A 50 3.07 20.40 1.98
CA THR A 50 2.67 19.69 0.76
C THR A 50 2.80 18.18 0.88
N HIS A 51 3.63 17.71 1.82
CA HIS A 51 4.03 16.31 1.99
C HIS A 51 4.83 15.74 0.82
N ASP A 52 5.45 16.60 0.00
CA ASP A 52 6.36 16.15 -1.04
C ASP A 52 7.69 15.72 -0.40
N ALA A 53 8.25 14.62 -0.91
CA ALA A 53 9.41 13.98 -0.31
C ALA A 53 10.54 13.83 -1.32
N ARG A 54 11.78 13.97 -0.86
CA ARG A 54 12.96 13.79 -1.72
C ARG A 54 13.08 12.37 -2.28
N TYR A 55 12.65 11.38 -1.51
CA TYR A 55 12.66 9.96 -1.88
C TYR A 55 11.25 9.42 -2.17
N SER A 56 10.36 10.27 -2.67
CA SER A 56 9.04 9.83 -3.15
C SER A 56 9.17 8.84 -4.32
N LEU A 57 8.31 7.83 -4.33
CA LEU A 57 8.15 6.92 -5.48
C LEU A 57 7.25 7.51 -6.58
N SER A 58 6.51 8.58 -6.27
CA SER A 58 5.65 9.29 -7.22
C SER A 58 6.32 10.56 -7.72
N GLU A 59 6.44 10.72 -9.04
CA GLU A 59 7.01 11.89 -9.72
C GLU A 59 6.27 13.19 -9.38
N GLU A 60 4.96 13.13 -9.19
CA GLU A 60 4.14 14.29 -8.82
C GLU A 60 4.38 14.77 -7.40
N ARG A 61 4.90 13.89 -6.52
CA ARG A 61 5.19 14.16 -5.11
C ARG A 61 6.67 14.25 -4.81
N LEU A 62 7.49 14.36 -5.85
CA LEU A 62 8.94 14.40 -5.74
C LEU A 62 9.40 15.82 -5.39
N LEU A 63 10.09 15.96 -4.26
CA LEU A 63 10.67 17.24 -3.85
C LEU A 63 11.91 17.54 -4.70
N ARG A 64 11.75 18.42 -5.69
CA ARG A 64 12.78 18.75 -6.69
C ARG A 64 13.81 19.74 -6.17
N GLU A 65 13.40 20.62 -5.25
CA GLU A 65 14.26 21.66 -4.70
C GLU A 65 15.51 21.07 -4.04
N GLN A 66 16.64 21.72 -4.29
CA GLN A 66 17.89 21.38 -3.64
C GLN A 66 17.91 22.07 -2.27
N ILE A 67 17.59 21.32 -1.23
CA ILE A 67 17.60 21.78 0.15
C ILE A 67 18.79 21.14 0.84
N ASP A 68 19.70 21.97 1.37
CA ASP A 68 20.78 21.47 2.21
C ASP A 68 20.18 20.97 3.52
N TYR A 69 20.36 19.67 3.79
CA TYR A 69 19.94 19.04 5.04
C TYR A 69 21.08 18.18 5.58
N SER A 70 21.28 18.22 6.91
CA SER A 70 22.20 17.34 7.61
C SER A 70 21.41 16.39 8.49
N ILE A 71 21.75 15.10 8.45
CA ILE A 71 21.28 14.13 9.43
C ILE A 71 22.02 14.47 10.74
N VAL A 72 21.29 14.95 11.74
CA VAL A 72 21.82 15.25 13.09
C VAL A 72 21.77 14.00 13.95
#